data_AF-A0A256W7N4-F1
#
_entry.id   AF-A0A256W7N4-F1
#
_cell.length_a   1.000
_cell.length_b   1.000
_cell.length_c   1.000
_cell.angle_alpha   90.00
_cell.angle_beta   90.00
_cell.angle_gamma   90.00
#
_symmetry.space_group_name_H-M   'P 1'
#
loop_
_entity.id
_entity.type
_entity.pdbx_description
1 polymer ?
#
loop_
_entity_poly.entity_id
_entity_poly.type
_entity_poly.pdbx_seq_one_letter_code
_entity_poly.pdbx_strand_id
1 'polypeptide(L)'
;GKTFFSKTHQLIIDRDFLIISPVDINKPDKYFVDAGAIKIGVPVELNFERLSVTGKIIIDPDKNVAQFDFDKLKFPLKLRRWEEGDSFHPFGMLGRKKVSDYFTDNKFSLLDKQKTWILLSEDKIAWIVGHRIDDRFKIDNQTKTIYKISLIANS
;
A
#
# COMPACT_ATOMS: atom_id res chain seq x y z
N GLY A 1 16.65 -11.33 6.92
CA GLY A 1 16.73 -9.85 7.05
C GLY A 1 15.67 -9.23 6.17
N LYS A 2 15.08 -8.11 6.57
CA LYS A 2 14.07 -7.37 5.79
C LYS A 2 14.63 -5.97 5.56
N THR A 3 14.95 -5.64 4.32
CA THR A 3 15.67 -4.39 4.03
C THR A 3 14.64 -3.32 3.70
N PHE A 4 14.72 -2.19 4.41
CA PHE A 4 13.95 -0.98 4.07
C PHE A 4 14.97 0.04 3.61
N PHE A 5 14.87 0.46 2.36
CA PHE A 5 15.68 1.55 1.84
C PHE A 5 14.80 2.80 1.83
N SER A 6 15.14 3.81 2.63
CA SER A 6 14.79 5.19 2.30
C SER A 6 16.06 5.88 1.84
N LYS A 7 16.00 6.64 0.75
CA LYS A 7 17.15 7.42 0.26
C LYS A 7 17.55 8.54 1.24
N THR A 8 16.86 8.73 2.36
CA THR A 8 17.26 9.71 3.38
C THR A 8 17.42 9.18 4.80
N HIS A 9 16.94 7.98 5.18
CA HIS A 9 17.23 7.39 6.51
C HIS A 9 17.30 5.85 6.51
N GLN A 10 18.24 5.33 7.29
CA GLN A 10 18.74 3.95 7.44
C GLN A 10 17.68 2.83 7.56
N LEU A 11 18.10 1.63 7.11
CA LEU A 11 17.59 0.34 7.56
C LEU A 11 17.30 0.36 9.07
N ILE A 12 16.05 0.13 9.46
CA ILE A 12 15.75 -0.41 10.79
C ILE A 12 15.35 -1.86 10.59
N ILE A 13 16.36 -2.73 10.67
CA ILE A 13 16.19 -4.13 11.02
C ILE A 13 16.51 -4.19 12.51
N ASP A 14 15.51 -4.32 13.37
CA ASP A 14 15.54 -5.43 14.32
C ASP A 14 14.17 -5.75 14.92
N ARG A 15 14.11 -6.97 15.42
CA ARG A 15 13.02 -7.57 16.17
C ARG A 15 12.82 -6.76 17.45
N ASP A 16 11.56 -6.43 17.71
CA ASP A 16 11.08 -5.79 18.94
C ASP A 16 11.38 -4.28 19.09
N PHE A 17 10.27 -3.52 19.26
CA PHE A 17 10.13 -2.17 19.82
C PHE A 17 9.82 -0.94 18.94
N LEU A 18 8.98 -0.12 19.61
CA LEU A 18 8.37 1.18 19.33
C LEU A 18 9.36 2.26 18.89
N ILE A 19 8.87 3.21 18.09
CA ILE A 19 9.49 4.54 18.00
C ILE A 19 8.46 5.60 18.39
N ILE A 20 8.60 6.13 19.61
CA ILE A 20 8.15 7.48 19.94
C ILE A 20 9.39 8.37 19.77
N SER A 21 9.31 9.35 18.87
CA SER A 21 10.25 10.48 18.85
C SER A 21 9.52 11.74 18.37
N PRO A 22 9.88 12.94 18.89
CA PRO A 22 9.10 14.16 18.71
C PRO A 22 9.06 14.61 17.24
N VAL A 23 8.06 15.45 16.95
CA VAL A 23 7.78 16.10 15.65
C VAL A 23 9.07 16.61 15.00
N ASP A 24 9.52 15.98 13.90
CA ASP A 24 10.77 16.36 13.26
C ASP A 24 10.68 16.48 11.73
N ILE A 25 11.36 17.49 11.21
CA ILE A 25 11.20 18.16 9.90
C ILE A 25 11.78 17.35 8.72
N ASN A 26 12.22 16.11 8.95
CA ASN A 26 12.94 15.27 7.97
C ASN A 26 12.25 13.93 7.66
N LYS A 27 10.92 13.90 7.55
CA LYS A 27 10.23 12.68 7.10
C LYS A 27 10.49 12.45 5.60
N PRO A 28 11.00 11.28 5.17
CA PRO A 28 11.13 10.98 3.75
C PRO A 28 9.77 11.04 3.04
N ASP A 29 9.74 11.56 1.82
CA ASP A 29 8.51 11.59 1.01
C ASP A 29 8.13 10.20 0.44
N LYS A 30 9.09 9.28 0.41
CA LYS A 30 9.00 7.97 -0.26
C LYS A 30 9.66 6.89 0.60
N TYR A 31 8.99 5.76 0.72
CA TYR A 31 9.42 4.58 1.47
C TYR A 31 9.36 3.35 0.55
N PHE A 32 10.26 2.40 0.73
CA PHE A 32 10.32 1.19 -0.09
C PHE A 32 10.12 -0.06 0.76
N VAL A 33 9.27 -0.97 0.29
CA VAL A 33 8.90 -2.22 0.97
C VAL A 33 9.34 -3.40 0.10
N ASP A 34 10.33 -4.14 0.58
CA ASP A 34 10.77 -5.36 -0.07
C ASP A 34 9.73 -6.48 0.02
N ALA A 35 9.77 -7.42 -0.93
CA ALA A 35 8.87 -8.56 -0.96
C ALA A 35 8.87 -9.35 0.35
N GLY A 36 10.01 -9.39 1.04
CA GLY A 36 10.18 -10.11 2.30
C GLY A 36 9.67 -9.38 3.53
N ALA A 37 9.14 -8.16 3.45
CA ALA A 37 8.62 -7.42 4.60
C ALA A 37 7.43 -8.15 5.27
N ILE A 38 7.28 -8.02 6.60
CA ILE A 38 6.07 -8.48 7.35
C ILE A 38 5.35 -7.33 8.02
N LYS A 39 6.05 -6.23 8.32
CA LYS A 39 5.46 -5.02 8.88
C LYS A 39 6.31 -3.80 8.55
N ILE A 40 5.67 -2.63 8.53
CA ILE A 40 6.31 -1.32 8.69
C ILE A 40 5.54 -0.53 9.76
N GLY A 41 6.23 0.27 10.56
CA GLY A 41 5.61 1.17 11.56
C GLY A 41 5.58 2.64 11.12
N VAL A 42 6.32 2.99 10.07
CA VAL A 42 6.40 4.34 9.51
C VAL A 42 6.36 4.28 7.98
N PRO A 43 5.78 5.28 7.31
CA PRO A 43 5.08 6.45 7.84
C PRO A 43 3.64 6.12 8.29
N VAL A 44 3.18 4.92 7.98
CA VAL A 44 1.88 4.35 8.33
C VAL A 44 2.10 2.88 8.67
N GLU A 45 1.35 2.37 9.64
CA GLU A 45 1.51 1.00 10.10
C GLU A 45 0.81 0.02 9.15
N LEU A 46 1.60 -0.81 8.47
CA LEU A 46 1.11 -1.85 7.56
C LEU A 46 1.66 -3.20 7.95
N ASN A 47 0.80 -4.22 7.93
CA ASN A 47 1.20 -5.63 8.03
C ASN A 47 1.12 -6.29 6.65
N PHE A 48 2.02 -7.24 6.38
CA PHE A 48 2.14 -7.95 5.11
C PHE A 48 2.15 -9.45 5.32
N GLU A 49 1.32 -10.15 4.56
CA GLU A 49 1.17 -11.60 4.62
C GLU A 49 1.20 -12.20 3.21
N ARG A 50 1.78 -13.39 3.08
CA ARG A 50 1.72 -14.21 1.87
C ARG A 50 0.89 -15.44 2.16
N LEU A 51 -0.21 -15.61 1.42
CA LEU A 51 -1.15 -16.71 1.62
C LEU A 51 -1.18 -17.56 0.34
N SER A 52 -0.79 -18.83 0.44
CA SER A 52 -0.95 -19.76 -0.68
C SER A 52 -2.42 -20.14 -0.87
N VAL A 53 -2.89 -20.10 -2.11
CA VAL A 53 -4.26 -20.49 -2.45
C VAL A 53 -4.34 -22.01 -2.50
N THR A 54 -4.99 -22.61 -1.52
CA THR A 54 -5.20 -24.08 -1.41
C THR A 54 -6.66 -24.49 -1.60
N GLY A 55 -7.55 -23.53 -1.87
CA GLY A 55 -8.98 -23.74 -2.01
C GLY A 55 -9.70 -22.49 -2.50
N LYS A 56 -10.93 -22.27 -2.04
CA LYS A 56 -11.70 -21.08 -2.42
C LYS A 56 -11.00 -19.81 -1.92
N ILE A 57 -10.81 -18.86 -2.83
CA ILE A 57 -10.30 -17.53 -2.50
C ILE A 57 -11.38 -16.76 -1.74
N ILE A 58 -11.01 -16.23 -0.57
CA ILE A 58 -11.87 -15.38 0.26
C ILE A 58 -11.33 -13.96 0.19
N ILE A 59 -12.16 -13.05 -0.33
CA ILE A 59 -11.86 -11.63 -0.34
C ILE A 59 -12.27 -11.02 1.00
N ASP A 60 -11.34 -10.31 1.63
CA ASP A 60 -11.57 -9.57 2.86
C ASP A 60 -12.35 -8.29 2.54
N PRO A 61 -13.54 -8.07 3.11
CA PRO A 61 -14.36 -6.90 2.82
C PRO A 61 -13.87 -5.62 3.52
N ASP A 62 -12.91 -5.72 4.46
CA ASP A 62 -12.37 -4.55 5.15
C ASP A 62 -11.61 -3.63 4.18
N LYS A 63 -11.99 -2.36 4.12
CA LYS A 63 -11.33 -1.32 3.30
C LYS A 63 -9.86 -1.09 3.68
N ASN A 64 -9.49 -1.41 4.92
CA ASN A 64 -8.12 -1.32 5.42
C ASN A 64 -7.27 -2.51 4.96
N VAL A 65 -7.90 -3.55 4.41
CA VAL A 65 -7.22 -4.72 3.86
C VAL A 65 -7.21 -4.61 2.33
N ALA A 66 -6.04 -4.83 1.75
CA ALA A 66 -5.88 -5.00 0.33
C ALA A 66 -5.25 -6.35 0.04
N GLN A 67 -5.84 -7.07 -0.91
CA GLN A 67 -5.34 -8.37 -1.35
C GLN A 67 -5.00 -8.30 -2.84
N PHE A 68 -3.77 -8.67 -3.15
CA PHE A 68 -3.24 -8.67 -4.51
C PHE A 68 -2.86 -10.07 -4.93
N ASP A 69 -2.83 -10.30 -6.23
CA ASP A 69 -2.03 -11.39 -6.78
C ASP A 69 -0.55 -11.04 -6.60
N PHE A 70 0.18 -11.86 -5.83
CA PHE A 70 1.59 -11.63 -5.53
C PHE A 70 2.46 -11.59 -6.81
N ASP A 71 2.15 -12.43 -7.80
CA ASP A 71 2.96 -12.57 -9.01
C ASP A 71 2.79 -11.38 -9.98
N LYS A 72 1.71 -10.59 -9.80
CA LYS A 72 1.46 -9.35 -10.55
C LYS A 72 2.20 -8.14 -9.97
N LEU A 73 2.69 -8.23 -8.73
CA LEU A 73 3.46 -7.16 -8.10
C LEU A 73 4.93 -7.20 -8.51
N LYS A 74 5.53 -6.01 -8.61
CA LYS A 74 6.96 -5.80 -8.84
C LYS A 74 7.54 -5.05 -7.63
N PHE A 75 8.53 -5.68 -7.01
CA PHE A 75 9.17 -5.21 -5.79
C PHE A 75 10.52 -4.52 -6.09
N PRO A 76 10.98 -3.60 -5.22
CA PRO A 76 10.31 -3.15 -3.99
C PRO A 76 9.05 -2.32 -4.29
N LEU A 77 8.04 -2.45 -3.45
CA LEU A 77 6.87 -1.57 -3.52
C LEU A 77 7.26 -0.19 -3.01
N LYS A 78 6.73 0.86 -3.61
CA LYS A 78 7.01 2.25 -3.26
C LYS A 78 5.80 2.88 -2.61
N LEU A 79 5.92 3.28 -1.36
CA LEU A 79 4.89 3.99 -0.61
C LEU A 79 5.21 5.49 -0.61
N ARG A 80 4.29 6.32 -1.08
CA ARG A 80 4.45 7.78 -1.11
C ARG A 80 3.11 8.50 -0.93
N ARG A 81 3.15 9.81 -0.69
CA ARG A 81 1.95 10.66 -0.83
C ARG A 81 1.49 10.66 -2.28
N TRP A 82 0.18 10.82 -2.49
CA TRP A 82 -0.34 11.04 -3.85
C TRP A 82 0.20 12.36 -4.42
N GLU A 83 0.32 12.44 -5.73
CA GLU A 83 0.81 13.58 -6.49
C GLU A 83 -0.22 13.94 -7.57
N GLU A 84 -0.31 15.22 -7.96
CA GLU A 84 -1.23 15.64 -9.02
C GLU A 84 -0.88 14.96 -10.35
N GLY A 85 -1.91 14.52 -11.09
CA GLY A 85 -1.75 13.72 -12.30
C GLY A 85 -1.70 12.21 -12.06
N ASP A 86 -1.61 11.76 -10.80
CA ASP A 86 -1.71 10.34 -10.45
C ASP A 86 -3.02 9.72 -10.96
N SER A 87 -2.92 8.45 -11.37
CA SER A 87 -4.04 7.73 -11.95
C SER A 87 -3.84 6.22 -11.85
N PHE A 88 -4.96 5.52 -11.81
CA PHE A 88 -5.01 4.08 -11.60
C PHE A 88 -6.26 3.49 -12.29
N HIS A 89 -6.41 2.17 -12.28
CA HIS A 89 -7.59 1.48 -12.79
C HIS A 89 -8.36 0.96 -11.57
N PRO A 90 -9.37 1.65 -11.05
CA PRO A 90 -10.01 1.24 -9.82
C PRO A 90 -10.65 -0.15 -9.97
N PHE A 91 -10.41 -1.06 -9.03
CA PHE A 91 -11.00 -2.39 -9.05
C PHE A 91 -12.53 -2.33 -9.19
N GLY A 92 -13.06 -3.13 -10.12
CA GLY A 92 -14.50 -3.16 -10.42
C GLY A 92 -15.03 -1.99 -11.25
N MET A 93 -14.15 -1.08 -11.71
CA MET A 93 -14.52 0.02 -12.61
C MET A 93 -13.85 -0.17 -13.98
N LEU A 94 -14.52 0.29 -15.03
CA LEU A 94 -13.95 0.26 -16.38
C LEU A 94 -13.01 1.44 -16.59
N GLY A 95 -11.79 1.12 -17.05
CA GLY A 95 -10.83 2.10 -17.52
C GLY A 95 -9.97 2.76 -16.42
N ARG A 96 -9.23 3.78 -16.85
CA ARG A 96 -8.32 4.56 -16.01
C ARG A 96 -9.05 5.74 -15.40
N LYS A 97 -8.75 6.05 -14.14
CA LYS A 97 -9.28 7.18 -13.40
C LYS A 97 -8.16 7.98 -12.76
N LYS A 98 -8.26 9.31 -12.73
CA LYS A 98 -7.34 10.14 -11.94
C LYS A 98 -7.61 9.93 -10.45
N VAL A 99 -6.56 9.95 -9.65
CA VAL A 99 -6.67 9.88 -8.19
C VAL A 99 -7.43 11.10 -7.65
N SER A 100 -7.24 12.28 -8.25
CA SER A 100 -8.02 13.49 -7.93
C SER A 100 -9.52 13.29 -8.08
N ASP A 101 -9.95 12.65 -9.17
CA ASP A 101 -11.36 12.41 -9.49
C ASP A 101 -11.94 11.36 -8.55
N TYR A 102 -11.16 10.30 -8.27
CA TYR A 102 -11.53 9.32 -7.24
C TYR A 102 -11.75 9.98 -5.86
N PHE A 103 -10.87 10.90 -5.46
CA PHE A 103 -11.02 11.62 -4.21
C PHE A 103 -12.25 12.54 -4.20
N THR A 104 -12.55 13.21 -5.30
CA THR A 104 -13.76 14.04 -5.44
C THR A 104 -15.02 13.19 -5.30
N ASP A 105 -15.11 12.07 -6.03
CA ASP A 105 -16.28 11.18 -6.00
C ASP A 105 -16.52 10.56 -4.62
N ASN A 106 -15.44 10.29 -3.88
CA ASN A 106 -15.49 9.76 -2.52
C ASN A 106 -15.47 10.86 -1.44
N LYS A 107 -15.68 12.13 -1.81
CA LYS A 107 -15.85 13.27 -0.91
C LYS A 107 -14.68 13.50 0.07
N PHE A 108 -13.45 13.29 -0.38
CA PHE A 108 -12.27 13.57 0.43
C PHE A 108 -12.11 15.08 0.67
N SER A 109 -11.86 15.47 1.91
CA SER A 109 -11.44 16.84 2.21
C SER A 109 -10.03 17.11 1.67
N LEU A 110 -9.65 18.38 1.55
CA LEU A 110 -8.29 18.75 1.15
C LEU A 110 -7.22 18.11 2.05
N LEU A 111 -7.50 18.05 3.34
CA LEU A 111 -6.61 17.44 4.33
C LEU A 111 -6.50 15.92 4.14
N ASP A 112 -7.61 15.25 3.83
CA ASP A 112 -7.61 13.80 3.55
C ASP A 112 -6.78 13.49 2.31
N LYS A 113 -6.95 14.28 1.24
CA LYS A 113 -6.15 14.14 0.02
C LYS A 113 -4.66 14.24 0.39
N GLN A 114 -4.22 15.32 1.02
CA GLN A 114 -2.80 15.52 1.39
C GLN A 114 -2.24 14.41 2.29
N LYS A 115 -3.08 13.84 3.17
CA LYS A 115 -2.71 12.74 4.07
C LYS A 115 -2.90 11.35 3.46
N THR A 116 -3.31 11.22 2.21
CA THR A 116 -3.47 9.91 1.60
C THR A 116 -2.12 9.36 1.15
N TRP A 117 -1.82 8.14 1.61
CA TRP A 117 -0.72 7.35 1.09
C TRP A 117 -1.18 6.50 -0.08
N ILE A 118 -0.30 6.32 -1.06
CA ILE A 118 -0.50 5.40 -2.16
C ILE A 118 0.69 4.43 -2.24
N LEU A 119 0.38 3.17 -2.54
CA LEU A 119 1.35 2.10 -2.71
C LEU A 119 1.49 1.82 -4.20
N LEU A 120 2.71 1.82 -4.70
CA LEU A 120 3.05 1.57 -6.09
C LEU A 120 3.86 0.28 -6.23
N SER A 121 3.59 -0.42 -7.32
CA SER A 121 4.44 -1.47 -7.88
C SER A 121 5.13 -0.85 -9.11
N GLU A 122 6.47 -0.70 -9.05
CA GLU A 122 7.23 0.18 -9.96
C GLU A 122 6.67 1.62 -9.95
N ASP A 123 6.03 2.03 -11.06
CA ASP A 123 5.40 3.33 -11.27
C ASP A 123 3.88 3.23 -11.44
N LYS A 124 3.31 2.05 -11.18
CA LYS A 124 1.87 1.80 -11.24
C LYS A 124 1.29 1.78 -9.83
N ILE A 125 0.25 2.58 -9.59
CA ILE A 125 -0.49 2.54 -8.34
C ILE A 125 -1.14 1.17 -8.19
N ALA A 126 -0.83 0.48 -7.10
CA ALA A 126 -1.45 -0.76 -6.69
C ALA A 126 -2.59 -0.52 -5.69
N TRP A 127 -2.43 0.47 -4.80
CA TRP A 127 -3.41 0.76 -3.75
C TRP A 127 -3.43 2.22 -3.35
N ILE A 128 -4.62 2.80 -3.28
CA ILE A 128 -4.89 3.96 -2.44
C ILE A 128 -5.12 3.42 -1.03
N VAL A 129 -4.12 3.59 -0.15
CA VAL A 129 -4.06 2.94 1.16
C VAL A 129 -5.30 3.25 2.00
N GLY A 130 -5.97 2.20 2.51
CA GLY A 130 -7.23 2.32 3.26
C GLY A 130 -8.49 2.52 2.40
N HIS A 131 -8.35 2.45 1.06
CA HIS A 131 -9.43 2.77 0.14
C HIS A 131 -9.60 1.74 -0.99
N ARG A 132 -8.87 1.85 -2.10
CA ARG A 132 -9.16 1.10 -3.33
C ARG A 132 -7.90 0.59 -4.02
N ILE A 133 -7.91 -0.69 -4.37
CA ILE A 133 -6.85 -1.31 -5.16
C ILE A 133 -7.02 -1.02 -6.66
N ASP A 134 -5.93 -1.15 -7.39
CA ASP A 134 -5.93 -1.13 -8.85
C ASP A 134 -6.25 -2.53 -9.41
N ASP A 135 -7.18 -2.59 -10.36
CA ASP A 135 -7.74 -3.79 -10.99
C ASP A 135 -6.65 -4.67 -11.63
N ARG A 136 -5.53 -4.07 -12.09
CA ARG A 136 -4.44 -4.81 -12.72
C ARG A 136 -3.72 -5.76 -11.77
N PHE A 137 -3.81 -5.51 -10.46
CA PHE A 137 -3.17 -6.34 -9.41
C PHE A 137 -4.18 -7.23 -8.68
N LYS A 138 -5.43 -7.30 -9.17
CA LYS A 138 -6.47 -8.11 -8.52
C LYS A 138 -6.11 -9.59 -8.49
N ILE A 139 -6.67 -10.25 -7.49
CA ILE A 139 -6.76 -11.70 -7.46
C ILE A 139 -7.72 -12.17 -8.57
N ASP A 140 -7.33 -13.23 -9.27
CA ASP A 140 -8.19 -13.95 -10.20
C ASP A 140 -8.05 -15.47 -10.01
N ASN A 141 -8.70 -16.24 -10.88
CA ASN A 141 -8.73 -17.71 -10.78
C ASN A 141 -7.36 -18.37 -11.02
N GLN A 142 -6.36 -17.64 -11.52
CA GLN A 142 -4.99 -18.12 -11.73
C GLN A 142 -4.05 -17.75 -10.58
N THR A 143 -4.49 -16.91 -9.63
CA THR A 143 -3.67 -16.48 -8.50
C THR A 143 -3.30 -17.67 -7.61
N LYS A 144 -1.99 -17.90 -7.45
CA LYS A 144 -1.44 -18.97 -6.60
C LYS A 144 -1.06 -18.48 -5.21
N THR A 145 -0.63 -17.22 -5.12
CA THR A 145 -0.19 -16.59 -3.88
C THR A 145 -0.85 -15.23 -3.77
N ILE A 146 -1.56 -15.02 -2.66
CA ILE A 146 -2.15 -13.73 -2.31
C ILE A 146 -1.15 -12.95 -1.48
N TYR A 147 -0.90 -11.71 -1.85
CA TYR A 147 -0.23 -10.73 -1.00
C TYR A 147 -1.30 -9.91 -0.27
N LYS A 148 -1.47 -10.14 1.02
CA LYS A 148 -2.40 -9.39 1.86
C LYS A 148 -1.64 -8.29 2.60
N ILE A 149 -2.16 -7.07 2.49
CA ILE A 149 -1.65 -5.89 3.18
C ILE A 149 -2.76 -5.31 4.03
N SER A 150 -2.50 -5.12 5.32
CA SER A 150 -3.48 -4.62 6.28
C SER A 150 -2.98 -3.30 6.86
N LEU A 151 -3.77 -2.24 6.70
CA LEU A 151 -3.59 -0.96 7.37
C LEU A 151 -4.06 -1.07 8.82
N ILE A 152 -3.16 -0.79 9.76
CA ILE A 152 -3.50 -0.76 11.18
C ILE A 152 -3.93 0.66 11.52
N ALA A 153 -5.23 0.85 11.75
CA ALA A 153 -5.76 2.12 12.23
C ALA A 153 -5.48 2.22 13.74
N ASN A 154 -4.64 3.18 14.13
CA ASN A 154 -4.52 3.56 15.53
C ASN A 154 -5.74 4.40 15.89
N SER A 155 -6.66 3.78 16.64
CA SER A 155 -7.81 4.44 17.28
C SER A 155 -7.37 5.51 18.27
#